data_AF-A0A1Z4ND79-F1
#
_entry.id   AF-A0A1Z4ND79-F1
#
_cell.length_a   1.000
_cell.length_b   1.000
_cell.length_c   1.000
_cell.angle_alpha   90.00
_cell.angle_beta   90.00
_cell.angle_gamma   90.00
#
_symmetry.space_group_name_H-M   'P 1'
#
loop_
_entity.id
_entity.type
_entity.pdbx_description
1 polymer ?
#
loop_
_entity_poly.entity_id
_entity_poly.type
_entity_poly.pdbx_seq_one_letter_code
_entity_poly.pdbx_strand_id
1 'polypeptide(L)'
;MVITPQKLTEWKRQKRPIVALTAWDYITAQLLDAAGVDLILVGDSMAVMLGYQNTLPITLEAMLHHAQAVCRGVERSLVVVDLPFLTYQESIQQAMHSAGRVFKETGAQAVKLEGAYPQMLETISRLVQAGIPVMGHVGLTPQSIHQLGLRQQGQTPEQAEQILEQALALEHAGVFAVVLEHIPAELGLNITNKLSIPTIGIGAGVDCDGQVLVTSDLLGLSQRQPPFAKVYTNLRAQITQAVQDFCVEVRNREFPSK
;
A
#
# COMPACT_ATOMS: atom_id res chain seq x y z
N MET A 1 -7.35 7.52 19.52
CA MET A 1 -6.90 8.76 18.83
C MET A 1 -6.46 8.36 17.44
N VAL A 2 -7.00 9.02 16.41
CA VAL A 2 -6.68 8.73 15.01
C VAL A 2 -5.20 8.97 14.73
N ILE A 3 -4.55 8.06 14.02
CA ILE A 3 -3.15 8.15 13.60
C ILE A 3 -3.06 9.11 12.41
N THR A 4 -2.09 10.02 12.46
CA THR A 4 -1.90 11.05 11.44
C THR A 4 -0.54 10.88 10.75
N PRO A 5 -0.32 11.50 9.57
CA PRO A 5 1.01 11.56 8.94
C PRO A 5 2.11 12.06 9.90
N GLN A 6 1.82 13.12 10.66
CA GLN A 6 2.73 13.66 11.67
C GLN A 6 3.08 12.62 12.75
N LYS A 7 2.13 11.78 13.14
CA LYS A 7 2.36 10.73 14.12
C LYS A 7 3.37 9.69 13.64
N LEU A 8 3.35 9.37 12.35
CA LEU A 8 4.34 8.45 11.75
C LEU A 8 5.75 9.08 11.78
N THR A 9 5.87 10.37 11.49
CA THR A 9 7.15 11.11 11.62
C THR A 9 7.67 11.10 13.06
N GLU A 10 6.79 11.25 14.05
CA GLU A 10 7.16 11.11 15.47
C GLU A 10 7.68 9.70 15.78
N TRP A 11 7.03 8.66 15.26
CA TRP A 11 7.43 7.28 15.49
C TRP A 11 8.77 6.91 14.87
N LYS A 12 9.12 7.45 13.69
CA LYS A 12 10.49 7.36 13.16
C LYS A 12 11.52 7.91 14.16
N ARG A 13 11.30 9.10 14.72
CA ARG A 13 12.21 9.72 15.71
C ARG A 13 12.31 8.88 16.99
N GLN A 14 11.21 8.24 17.37
CA GLN A 14 11.15 7.34 18.53
C GLN A 14 11.67 5.93 18.23
N LYS A 15 12.03 5.63 16.97
CA LYS A 15 12.40 4.29 16.50
C LYS A 15 11.33 3.24 16.80
N ARG A 16 10.05 3.63 16.78
CA ARG A 16 8.91 2.70 16.85
C ARG A 16 8.58 2.25 15.42
N PRO A 17 8.72 0.96 15.09
CA PRO A 17 8.37 0.46 13.76
C PRO A 17 6.90 0.69 13.43
N ILE A 18 6.63 1.13 12.20
CA ILE A 18 5.27 1.36 11.69
C ILE A 18 4.74 0.08 11.03
N VAL A 19 3.58 -0.39 11.46
CA VAL A 19 2.93 -1.58 10.90
C VAL A 19 1.86 -1.17 9.89
N ALA A 20 2.06 -1.51 8.62
CA ALA A 20 1.11 -1.25 7.55
C ALA A 20 0.59 -2.53 6.89
N LEU A 21 -0.68 -2.55 6.53
CA LEU A 21 -1.31 -3.66 5.79
C LEU A 21 -2.34 -3.15 4.79
N THR A 22 -2.58 -3.91 3.72
CA THR A 22 -3.61 -3.52 2.74
C THR A 22 -5.02 -3.93 3.16
N ALA A 23 -6.05 -3.20 2.74
CA ALA A 23 -7.44 -3.63 2.90
C ALA A 23 -8.31 -3.09 1.77
N TRP A 24 -9.41 -3.80 1.48
CA TRP A 24 -10.34 -3.41 0.41
C TRP A 24 -11.81 -3.57 0.81
N ASP A 25 -12.09 -4.00 2.04
CA ASP A 25 -13.46 -4.20 2.52
C ASP A 25 -13.57 -3.82 4.01
N TYR A 26 -14.82 -3.61 4.43
CA TYR A 26 -15.17 -3.20 5.79
C TYR A 26 -14.72 -4.20 6.86
N ILE A 27 -14.92 -5.50 6.63
CA ILE A 27 -14.68 -6.54 7.63
C ILE A 27 -13.17 -6.67 7.88
N THR A 28 -12.40 -6.76 6.80
CA THR A 28 -10.94 -6.81 6.88
C THR A 28 -10.40 -5.55 7.56
N ALA A 29 -10.87 -4.37 7.17
CA ALA A 29 -10.43 -3.11 7.77
C ALA A 29 -10.68 -3.06 9.28
N GLN A 30 -11.84 -3.52 9.74
CA GLN A 30 -12.18 -3.56 11.17
C GLN A 30 -11.27 -4.52 11.95
N LEU A 31 -10.99 -5.70 11.39
CA LEU A 31 -10.08 -6.67 12.01
C LEU A 31 -8.65 -6.12 12.10
N LEU A 32 -8.16 -5.48 11.04
CA LEU A 32 -6.82 -4.89 11.02
C LEU A 32 -6.69 -3.72 11.98
N ASP A 33 -7.69 -2.83 12.02
CA ASP A 33 -7.71 -1.72 12.97
C ASP A 33 -7.75 -2.25 14.42
N ALA A 34 -8.62 -3.20 14.74
CA ALA A 34 -8.68 -3.79 16.08
C ALA A 34 -7.38 -4.52 16.49
N ALA A 35 -6.67 -5.11 15.53
CA ALA A 35 -5.40 -5.79 15.76
C ALA A 35 -4.21 -4.86 16.03
N GLY A 36 -4.40 -3.53 15.90
CA GLY A 36 -3.34 -2.56 16.18
C GLY A 36 -2.49 -2.17 14.97
N VAL A 37 -2.94 -2.43 13.73
CA VAL A 37 -2.28 -1.91 12.52
C VAL A 37 -2.22 -0.38 12.60
N ASP A 38 -1.10 0.22 12.23
CA ASP A 38 -0.92 1.67 12.31
C ASP A 38 -1.44 2.39 11.05
N LEU A 39 -1.25 1.75 9.88
CA LEU A 39 -1.60 2.28 8.57
C LEU A 39 -2.33 1.21 7.75
N ILE A 40 -3.49 1.56 7.21
CA ILE A 40 -4.22 0.71 6.27
C ILE A 40 -4.13 1.32 4.87
N LEU A 41 -3.55 0.57 3.94
CA LEU A 41 -3.40 0.98 2.55
C LEU A 41 -4.52 0.36 1.70
N VAL A 42 -5.41 1.19 1.17
CA VAL A 42 -6.30 0.79 0.08
C VAL A 42 -5.47 0.88 -1.20
N GLY A 43 -4.78 -0.21 -1.50
CA GLY A 43 -3.82 -0.27 -2.61
C GLY A 43 -4.45 -0.82 -3.88
N ASP A 44 -3.92 -0.40 -5.04
CA ASP A 44 -4.31 -0.93 -6.36
C ASP A 44 -3.93 -2.42 -6.54
N SER A 45 -3.11 -2.97 -5.62
CA SER A 45 -2.92 -4.40 -5.38
C SER A 45 -4.22 -5.19 -5.18
N MET A 46 -5.34 -4.49 -4.95
CA MET A 46 -6.71 -4.99 -5.13
C MET A 46 -6.92 -5.79 -6.42
N ALA A 47 -6.16 -5.49 -7.47
CA ALA A 47 -6.13 -6.24 -8.72
C ALA A 47 -6.02 -7.75 -8.50
N VAL A 48 -5.25 -8.20 -7.51
CA VAL A 48 -5.12 -9.61 -7.16
C VAL A 48 -6.45 -10.19 -6.70
N MET A 49 -7.18 -9.47 -5.84
CA MET A 49 -8.49 -9.88 -5.33
C MET A 49 -9.57 -9.88 -6.42
N LEU A 50 -9.43 -9.00 -7.41
CA LEU A 50 -10.33 -8.91 -8.57
C LEU A 50 -9.93 -9.85 -9.71
N GLY A 51 -8.84 -10.60 -9.58
CA GLY A 51 -8.37 -11.56 -10.58
C GLY A 51 -7.72 -10.94 -11.81
N TYR A 52 -7.32 -9.66 -11.74
CA TYR A 52 -6.53 -9.03 -12.81
C TYR A 52 -5.08 -9.52 -12.79
N GLN A 53 -4.43 -9.50 -13.96
CA GLN A 53 -3.04 -9.94 -14.11
C GLN A 53 -2.02 -8.93 -13.56
N ASN A 54 -2.40 -7.66 -13.49
CA ASN A 54 -1.59 -6.55 -12.97
C ASN A 54 -2.52 -5.42 -12.49
N THR A 55 -1.97 -4.35 -11.95
CA THR A 55 -2.75 -3.25 -11.33
C THR A 55 -3.31 -2.23 -12.33
N LEU A 56 -2.89 -2.27 -13.60
CA LEU A 56 -3.27 -1.27 -14.61
C LEU A 56 -4.78 -1.16 -14.89
N PRO A 57 -5.58 -2.25 -14.85
CA PRO A 57 -7.02 -2.16 -15.09
C PRO A 57 -7.82 -1.48 -13.97
N ILE A 58 -7.20 -1.24 -12.80
CA ILE A 58 -7.90 -0.63 -11.67
C ILE A 58 -8.27 0.82 -12.00
N THR A 59 -9.55 1.13 -11.87
CA THR A 59 -10.08 2.47 -12.12
C THR A 59 -10.16 3.29 -10.84
N LEU A 60 -10.26 4.63 -10.98
CA LEU A 60 -10.55 5.50 -9.83
C LEU A 60 -11.85 5.10 -9.13
N GLU A 61 -12.91 4.75 -9.88
CA GLU A 61 -14.19 4.34 -9.29
C GLU A 61 -14.06 3.08 -8.42
N ALA A 62 -13.28 2.09 -8.86
CA ALA A 62 -13.00 0.91 -8.05
C ALA A 62 -12.27 1.29 -6.76
N MET A 63 -11.23 2.14 -6.85
CA MET A 63 -10.51 2.61 -5.68
C MET A 63 -11.41 3.35 -4.69
N LEU A 64 -12.28 4.25 -5.17
CA LEU A 64 -13.21 5.00 -4.34
C LEU A 64 -14.24 4.08 -3.66
N HIS A 65 -14.79 3.11 -4.39
CA HIS A 65 -15.75 2.15 -3.84
C HIS A 65 -15.17 1.33 -2.69
N HIS A 66 -13.97 0.78 -2.88
CA HIS A 66 -13.30 -0.02 -1.85
C HIS A 66 -12.78 0.84 -0.69
N ALA A 67 -12.27 2.05 -0.97
CA ALA A 67 -11.86 2.99 0.06
C ALA A 67 -13.02 3.43 0.95
N GLN A 68 -14.21 3.66 0.38
CA GLN A 68 -15.43 3.93 1.16
C GLN A 68 -15.75 2.78 2.12
N ALA A 69 -15.61 1.52 1.67
CA ALA A 69 -15.86 0.36 2.53
C ALA A 69 -14.84 0.28 3.67
N VAL A 70 -13.56 0.48 3.36
CA VAL A 70 -12.47 0.46 4.36
C VAL A 70 -12.63 1.59 5.37
N CYS A 71 -12.85 2.83 4.94
CA CYS A 71 -12.95 3.97 5.84
C CYS A 71 -14.12 3.86 6.84
N ARG A 72 -15.21 3.15 6.48
CA ARG A 72 -16.30 2.84 7.43
C ARG A 72 -15.88 1.88 8.55
N GLY A 73 -14.87 1.05 8.32
CA GLY A 73 -14.40 0.03 9.27
C GLY A 73 -13.19 0.45 10.11
N VAL A 74 -12.63 1.64 9.89
CA VAL A 74 -11.41 2.11 10.57
C VAL A 74 -11.75 3.18 11.60
N GLU A 75 -11.28 3.00 12.84
CA GLU A 75 -11.46 3.97 13.92
C GLU A 75 -10.18 4.74 14.26
N ARG A 76 -9.01 4.12 14.07
CA ARG A 76 -7.72 4.65 14.54
C ARG A 76 -6.66 4.71 13.45
N SER A 77 -6.52 3.67 12.63
CA SER A 77 -5.46 3.56 11.63
C SER A 77 -5.46 4.76 10.67
N LEU A 78 -4.27 5.13 10.19
CA LEU A 78 -4.16 6.05 9.08
C LEU A 78 -4.59 5.32 7.80
N VAL A 79 -5.62 5.79 7.10
CA VAL A 79 -6.04 5.24 5.81
C VAL A 79 -5.39 6.02 4.68
N VAL A 80 -4.62 5.30 3.87
CA VAL A 80 -3.98 5.81 2.65
C VAL A 80 -4.61 5.12 1.45
N VAL A 81 -4.93 5.85 0.39
CA VAL A 81 -5.53 5.31 -0.83
C VAL A 81 -4.60 5.52 -2.02
N ASP A 82 -4.36 4.49 -2.80
CA ASP A 82 -3.64 4.64 -4.06
C ASP A 82 -4.41 5.49 -5.07
N LEU A 83 -3.70 6.36 -5.78
CA LEU A 83 -4.19 6.83 -7.08
C LEU A 83 -3.81 5.79 -8.13
N PRO A 84 -4.78 5.16 -8.81
CA PRO A 84 -4.47 4.09 -9.74
C PRO A 84 -3.87 4.65 -11.04
N PHE A 85 -3.31 3.77 -11.86
CA PHE A 85 -2.62 4.12 -13.10
C PHE A 85 -3.46 5.06 -13.99
N LEU A 86 -2.79 6.06 -14.57
CA LEU A 86 -3.33 7.09 -15.46
C LEU A 86 -4.40 8.02 -14.85
N THR A 87 -4.50 8.09 -13.51
CA THR A 87 -5.40 9.03 -12.82
C THR A 87 -4.68 10.25 -12.23
N TYR A 88 -3.35 10.27 -12.30
CA TYR A 88 -2.53 11.36 -11.78
C TYR A 88 -1.33 11.71 -12.67
N GLN A 89 -1.03 10.89 -13.67
CA GLN A 89 0.13 11.03 -14.55
C GLN A 89 -0.09 11.99 -15.72
N GLU A 90 -1.36 12.25 -16.09
CA GLU A 90 -1.68 13.08 -17.26
C GLU A 90 -1.36 14.56 -17.01
N SER A 91 -1.75 15.08 -15.84
CA SER A 91 -1.53 16.48 -15.47
C SER A 91 -1.73 16.70 -13.97
N ILE A 92 -1.21 17.82 -13.47
CA ILE A 92 -1.41 18.30 -12.09
C ILE A 92 -2.92 18.47 -11.81
N GLN A 93 -3.69 19.00 -12.76
CA GLN A 93 -5.14 19.21 -12.64
C GLN A 93 -5.87 17.87 -12.47
N GLN A 94 -5.49 16.86 -13.26
CA GLN A 94 -6.05 15.50 -13.14
C GLN A 94 -5.74 14.91 -11.76
N ALA A 95 -4.49 14.98 -11.31
CA ALA A 95 -4.08 14.48 -10.00
C ALA A 95 -4.83 15.18 -8.85
N MET A 96 -4.98 16.51 -8.93
CA MET A 96 -5.75 17.30 -7.95
C MET A 96 -7.22 16.88 -7.90
N HIS A 97 -7.84 16.61 -9.05
CA HIS A 97 -9.22 16.12 -9.10
C HIS A 97 -9.33 14.72 -8.49
N SER A 98 -8.47 13.78 -8.91
CA SER A 98 -8.47 12.40 -8.42
C SER A 98 -8.22 12.33 -6.91
N ALA A 99 -7.21 13.03 -6.40
CA ALA A 99 -6.96 13.12 -4.97
C ALA A 99 -8.13 13.82 -4.24
N GLY A 100 -8.65 14.92 -4.77
CA GLY A 100 -9.81 15.60 -4.18
C GLY A 100 -11.03 14.69 -4.03
N ARG A 101 -11.28 13.80 -5.01
CA ARG A 101 -12.34 12.79 -4.94
C ARG A 101 -12.10 11.77 -3.84
N VAL A 102 -10.87 11.25 -3.70
CA VAL A 102 -10.51 10.33 -2.60
C VAL A 102 -10.91 10.91 -1.25
N PHE A 103 -10.53 12.16 -0.94
CA PHE A 103 -10.83 12.75 0.36
C PHE A 103 -12.33 13.01 0.54
N LYS A 104 -12.99 13.57 -0.48
CA LYS A 104 -14.41 13.96 -0.40
C LYS A 104 -15.36 12.78 -0.34
N GLU A 105 -15.05 11.69 -1.04
CA GLU A 105 -15.97 10.57 -1.23
C GLU A 105 -15.72 9.43 -0.26
N THR A 106 -14.51 9.30 0.31
CA THR A 106 -14.12 8.11 1.10
C THR A 106 -13.89 8.40 2.58
N GLY A 107 -13.36 9.59 2.92
CA GLY A 107 -12.88 9.90 4.27
C GLY A 107 -11.44 9.47 4.56
N ALA A 108 -10.70 8.95 3.58
CA ALA A 108 -9.27 8.67 3.71
C ALA A 108 -8.47 9.94 4.01
N GLN A 109 -7.34 9.78 4.73
CA GLN A 109 -6.54 10.91 5.20
C GLN A 109 -5.29 11.20 4.34
N ALA A 110 -4.96 10.32 3.39
CA ALA A 110 -3.82 10.49 2.50
C ALA A 110 -3.98 9.73 1.17
N VAL A 111 -3.17 10.12 0.18
CA VAL A 111 -3.02 9.37 -1.09
C VAL A 111 -1.60 8.84 -1.27
N LYS A 112 -1.45 7.71 -1.98
CA LYS A 112 -0.15 7.18 -2.43
C LYS A 112 -0.02 7.32 -3.95
N LEU A 113 1.14 7.80 -4.41
CA LEU A 113 1.48 7.97 -5.82
C LEU A 113 2.83 7.30 -6.12
N GLU A 114 2.95 6.70 -7.29
CA GLU A 114 4.18 6.05 -7.76
C GLU A 114 5.02 6.94 -8.67
N GLY A 115 6.33 6.88 -8.47
CA GLY A 115 7.33 7.53 -9.32
C GLY A 115 7.85 8.86 -8.78
N ALA A 116 9.02 9.24 -9.29
CA ALA A 116 9.76 10.44 -8.87
C ALA A 116 10.44 11.15 -10.06
N TYR A 117 9.90 10.99 -11.26
CA TYR A 117 10.36 11.75 -12.43
C TYR A 117 9.95 13.23 -12.31
N PRO A 118 10.62 14.18 -13.00
CA PRO A 118 10.45 15.61 -12.75
C PRO A 118 9.00 16.12 -12.72
N GLN A 119 8.17 15.70 -13.67
CA GLN A 119 6.76 16.10 -13.74
C GLN A 119 5.91 15.47 -12.62
N MET A 120 6.28 14.28 -12.14
CA MET A 120 5.64 13.67 -10.97
C MET A 120 5.98 14.42 -9.70
N LEU A 121 7.24 14.84 -9.53
CA LEU A 121 7.66 15.64 -8.38
C LEU A 121 6.94 16.99 -8.35
N GLU A 122 6.74 17.64 -9.51
CA GLU A 122 5.92 18.84 -9.60
C GLU A 122 4.48 18.56 -9.16
N THR A 123 3.87 17.48 -9.66
CA THR A 123 2.52 17.06 -9.29
C THR A 123 2.38 16.82 -7.78
N ILE A 124 3.29 16.06 -7.19
CA ILE A 124 3.33 15.78 -5.76
C ILE A 124 3.48 17.08 -4.95
N SER A 125 4.41 17.96 -5.34
CA SER A 125 4.60 19.23 -4.64
C SER A 125 3.33 20.08 -4.65
N ARG A 126 2.59 20.10 -5.77
CA ARG A 126 1.33 20.85 -5.89
C ARG A 126 0.20 20.24 -5.05
N LEU A 127 0.11 18.91 -4.98
CA LEU A 127 -0.83 18.22 -4.07
C LEU A 127 -0.53 18.58 -2.61
N VAL A 128 0.74 18.47 -2.20
CA VAL A 128 1.18 18.79 -0.83
C VAL A 128 0.90 20.24 -0.48
N GLN A 129 1.22 21.19 -1.36
CA GLN A 129 0.92 22.62 -1.18
C GLN A 129 -0.58 22.91 -1.03
N ALA A 130 -1.43 22.10 -1.68
CA ALA A 130 -2.89 22.19 -1.55
C ALA A 130 -3.43 21.55 -0.25
N GLY A 131 -2.55 21.03 0.61
CA GLY A 131 -2.92 20.41 1.89
C GLY A 131 -3.31 18.94 1.78
N ILE A 132 -2.95 18.26 0.69
CA ILE A 132 -3.19 16.82 0.50
C ILE A 132 -1.95 16.05 0.99
N PRO A 133 -2.04 15.24 2.06
CA PRO A 133 -0.95 14.37 2.46
C PRO A 133 -0.65 13.30 1.40
N VAL A 134 0.59 13.27 0.92
CA VAL A 134 1.06 12.33 -0.09
C VAL A 134 2.09 11.38 0.51
N MET A 135 1.90 10.08 0.29
CA MET A 135 2.92 9.05 0.44
C MET A 135 3.55 8.78 -0.93
N GLY A 136 4.86 8.91 -1.03
CA GLY A 136 5.59 8.58 -2.27
C GLY A 136 5.88 7.09 -2.38
N HIS A 137 6.18 6.61 -3.59
CA HIS A 137 6.57 5.22 -3.83
C HIS A 137 7.69 5.14 -4.89
N VAL A 138 8.82 4.52 -4.53
CA VAL A 138 9.99 4.25 -5.39
C VAL A 138 10.49 2.81 -5.22
N GLY A 139 11.40 2.40 -6.10
CA GLY A 139 11.81 0.99 -6.25
C GLY A 139 11.02 0.34 -7.36
N LEU A 140 10.51 -0.87 -7.13
CA LEU A 140 9.55 -1.49 -8.04
C LEU A 140 8.21 -0.77 -7.93
N THR A 141 7.77 -0.10 -9.00
CA THR A 141 6.47 0.55 -9.08
C THR A 141 5.54 -0.27 -9.99
N PRO A 142 4.59 -1.06 -9.44
CA PRO A 142 3.76 -1.98 -10.23
C PRO A 142 2.98 -1.32 -11.37
N GLN A 143 2.65 -0.03 -11.29
CA GLN A 143 2.01 0.70 -12.39
C GLN A 143 2.94 0.89 -13.60
N SER A 144 4.25 0.67 -13.43
CA SER A 144 5.25 0.66 -14.49
C SER A 144 5.67 -0.77 -14.89
N ILE A 145 4.81 -1.78 -14.66
CA ILE A 145 5.09 -3.20 -14.88
C ILE A 145 5.68 -3.51 -16.28
N HIS A 146 5.18 -2.86 -17.33
CA HIS A 146 5.66 -3.11 -18.70
C HIS A 146 7.06 -2.54 -18.96
N GLN A 147 7.52 -1.59 -18.14
CA GLN A 147 8.88 -1.02 -18.23
C GLN A 147 9.85 -1.76 -17.32
N LEU A 148 9.41 -2.11 -16.10
CA LEU A 148 10.29 -2.65 -15.06
C LEU A 148 10.30 -4.17 -14.99
N GLY A 149 9.17 -4.81 -15.31
CA GLY A 149 8.87 -6.20 -14.93
C GLY A 149 8.65 -6.36 -13.42
N LEU A 150 8.21 -7.55 -12.97
CA LEU A 150 8.16 -7.89 -11.54
C LEU A 150 9.51 -8.45 -11.08
N ARG A 151 10.49 -7.57 -10.88
CA ARG A 151 11.84 -7.96 -10.43
C ARG A 151 12.40 -6.96 -9.43
N GLN A 152 13.40 -7.39 -8.67
CA GLN A 152 14.09 -6.53 -7.72
C GLN A 152 14.81 -5.36 -8.45
N GLN A 153 14.65 -4.14 -7.94
CA GLN A 153 15.26 -2.92 -8.48
C GLN A 153 16.50 -2.53 -7.67
N GLY A 154 17.38 -1.66 -8.21
CA GLY A 154 18.54 -1.16 -7.45
C GLY A 154 19.67 -2.18 -7.28
N GLN A 155 19.81 -3.14 -8.19
CA GLN A 155 20.82 -4.21 -8.09
C GLN A 155 22.21 -3.77 -8.54
N THR A 156 22.31 -2.69 -9.34
CA THR A 156 23.60 -2.08 -9.72
C THR A 156 23.80 -0.78 -8.93
N PRO A 157 25.06 -0.33 -8.72
CA PRO A 157 25.35 0.93 -8.05
C PRO A 157 24.62 2.13 -8.66
N GLU A 158 24.51 2.18 -9.99
CA GLU A 158 23.84 3.27 -10.70
C GLU A 158 22.33 3.27 -10.44
N GLN A 159 21.69 2.10 -10.47
CA GLN A 159 20.27 1.97 -10.14
C GLN A 159 19.99 2.28 -8.67
N ALA A 160 20.89 1.86 -7.78
CA ALA A 160 20.78 2.13 -6.35
C ALA A 160 20.87 3.63 -6.06
N GLU A 161 21.83 4.32 -6.68
CA GLU A 161 21.97 5.78 -6.57
C GLU A 161 20.73 6.50 -7.13
N GLN A 162 20.22 6.07 -8.30
CA GLN A 162 19.00 6.64 -8.87
C GLN A 162 17.79 6.52 -7.93
N ILE A 163 17.59 5.37 -7.28
CA ILE A 163 16.46 5.19 -6.33
C ILE A 163 16.67 6.05 -5.08
N LEU A 164 17.91 6.20 -4.60
CA LEU A 164 18.23 7.10 -3.50
C LEU A 164 17.91 8.56 -3.85
N GLU A 165 18.35 9.03 -5.01
CA GLU A 165 18.06 10.38 -5.51
C GLU A 165 16.55 10.62 -5.65
N GLN A 166 15.82 9.63 -6.18
CA GLN A 166 14.37 9.68 -6.29
C GLN A 166 13.69 9.79 -4.92
N ALA A 167 14.13 9.01 -3.93
CA ALA A 167 13.59 9.06 -2.57
C ALA A 167 13.85 10.42 -1.90
N LEU A 168 15.05 10.98 -2.07
CA LEU A 168 15.41 12.33 -1.60
C LEU A 168 14.58 13.41 -2.29
N ALA A 169 14.35 13.26 -3.59
CA ALA A 169 13.54 14.21 -4.36
C ALA A 169 12.06 14.20 -3.94
N LEU A 170 11.51 13.02 -3.61
CA LEU A 170 10.17 12.91 -3.04
C LEU A 170 10.05 13.61 -1.68
N GLU A 171 11.06 13.44 -0.80
CA GLU A 171 11.10 14.18 0.47
C GLU A 171 11.13 15.69 0.23
N HIS A 172 11.95 16.18 -0.71
CA HIS A 172 11.98 17.60 -1.07
C HIS A 172 10.65 18.10 -1.65
N ALA A 173 9.92 17.24 -2.38
CA ALA A 173 8.57 17.55 -2.88
C ALA A 173 7.52 17.62 -1.75
N GLY A 174 7.82 17.11 -0.55
CA GLY A 174 7.01 17.26 0.66
C GLY A 174 6.14 16.05 1.01
N VAL A 175 6.44 14.85 0.50
CA VAL A 175 5.73 13.63 0.92
C VAL A 175 5.96 13.38 2.42
N PHE A 176 4.98 12.81 3.12
CA PHE A 176 5.11 12.55 4.56
C PHE A 176 5.79 11.22 4.87
N ALA A 177 5.86 10.31 3.90
CA ALA A 177 6.50 9.00 3.99
C ALA A 177 6.78 8.46 2.58
N VAL A 178 7.68 7.48 2.45
CA VAL A 178 8.03 6.84 1.17
C VAL A 178 7.96 5.32 1.30
N VAL A 179 7.22 4.67 0.40
CA VAL A 179 7.29 3.22 0.20
C VAL A 179 8.54 2.87 -0.59
N LEU A 180 9.29 1.88 -0.10
CA LEU A 180 10.43 1.27 -0.78
C LEU A 180 10.06 -0.16 -1.14
N GLU A 181 9.82 -0.44 -2.42
CA GLU A 181 9.37 -1.76 -2.87
C GLU A 181 10.46 -2.53 -3.62
N HIS A 182 10.68 -3.77 -3.15
CA HIS A 182 11.51 -4.78 -3.79
C HIS A 182 12.90 -4.27 -4.23
N ILE A 183 13.68 -3.78 -3.25
CA ILE A 183 15.07 -3.30 -3.40
C ILE A 183 16.03 -4.07 -2.47
N PRO A 184 17.36 -4.03 -2.66
CA PRO A 184 18.32 -4.59 -1.71
C PRO A 184 18.17 -3.99 -0.30
N ALA A 185 18.34 -4.83 0.73
CA ALA A 185 18.20 -4.40 2.12
C ALA A 185 19.20 -3.28 2.51
N GLU A 186 20.44 -3.35 2.00
CA GLU A 186 21.45 -2.31 2.22
C GLU A 186 21.04 -0.96 1.63
N LEU A 187 20.36 -0.96 0.47
CA LEU A 187 19.81 0.25 -0.13
C LEU A 187 18.64 0.79 0.70
N GLY A 188 17.74 -0.09 1.18
CA GLY A 188 16.66 0.29 2.09
C GLY A 188 17.17 0.95 3.38
N LEU A 189 18.20 0.38 4.01
CA LEU A 189 18.90 0.96 5.16
C LEU A 189 19.52 2.32 4.82
N ASN A 190 20.24 2.42 3.69
CA ASN A 190 20.87 3.67 3.26
C ASN A 190 19.85 4.79 3.07
N ILE A 191 18.76 4.54 2.32
CA ILE A 191 17.68 5.52 2.11
C ILE A 191 17.04 5.91 3.45
N THR A 192 16.74 4.93 4.31
CA THR A 192 16.10 5.18 5.61
C THR A 192 16.94 6.10 6.51
N ASN A 193 18.27 5.93 6.49
CA ASN A 193 19.20 6.78 7.23
C ASN A 193 19.34 8.20 6.66
N LYS A 194 19.07 8.38 5.36
CA LYS A 194 19.21 9.67 4.67
C LYS A 194 17.94 10.52 4.77
N LEU A 195 16.77 9.89 4.77
CA LEU A 195 15.48 10.59 4.87
C LEU A 195 15.15 10.98 6.31
N SER A 196 14.58 12.17 6.49
CA SER A 196 14.00 12.64 7.75
C SER A 196 12.55 12.15 7.97
N ILE A 197 11.87 11.75 6.89
CA ILE A 197 10.55 11.14 6.87
C ILE A 197 10.59 9.59 6.97
N PRO A 198 9.51 8.93 7.42
CA PRO A 198 9.41 7.48 7.48
C PRO A 198 9.54 6.78 6.13
N THR A 199 10.32 5.69 6.11
CA THR A 199 10.33 4.70 5.03
C THR A 199 9.45 3.50 5.38
N ILE A 200 8.64 3.03 4.44
CA ILE A 200 7.81 1.83 4.59
C ILE A 200 8.30 0.78 3.60
N GLY A 201 8.94 -0.27 4.10
CA GLY A 201 9.51 -1.33 3.28
C GLY A 201 8.50 -2.39 2.88
N ILE A 202 8.61 -2.89 1.65
CA ILE A 202 8.01 -4.15 1.22
C ILE A 202 9.03 -4.89 0.38
N GLY A 203 9.70 -5.86 0.99
CA GLY A 203 10.88 -6.49 0.38
C GLY A 203 12.06 -5.53 0.23
N ALA A 204 12.25 -4.60 1.18
CA ALA A 204 13.34 -3.61 1.21
C ALA A 204 14.25 -3.71 2.46
N GLY A 205 14.20 -4.85 3.17
CA GLY A 205 14.96 -5.06 4.40
C GLY A 205 14.23 -4.60 5.67
N VAL A 206 14.72 -5.06 6.82
CA VAL A 206 14.12 -4.81 8.14
C VAL A 206 14.41 -3.41 8.68
N ASP A 207 15.40 -2.74 8.12
CA ASP A 207 15.88 -1.44 8.59
C ASP A 207 15.06 -0.23 8.10
N CYS A 208 13.99 -0.46 7.33
CA CYS A 208 13.00 0.58 7.07
C CYS A 208 12.23 0.95 8.35
N ASP A 209 11.76 2.19 8.47
CA ASP A 209 11.02 2.66 9.65
C ASP A 209 9.69 1.93 9.87
N GLY A 210 9.18 1.26 8.84
CA GLY A 210 7.99 0.42 8.89
C GLY A 210 7.97 -0.62 7.79
N GLN A 211 6.94 -1.46 7.81
CA GLN A 211 6.76 -2.53 6.84
C GLN A 211 5.31 -2.56 6.35
N VAL A 212 5.12 -2.84 5.06
CA VAL A 212 3.81 -3.10 4.47
C VAL A 212 3.78 -4.48 3.81
N LEU A 213 2.67 -5.19 3.95
CA LEU A 213 2.38 -6.40 3.17
C LEU A 213 0.96 -6.33 2.60
N VAL A 214 0.77 -7.01 1.48
CA VAL A 214 -0.56 -7.29 0.94
C VAL A 214 -1.24 -8.28 1.89
N THR A 215 -2.40 -7.93 2.43
CA THR A 215 -3.07 -8.73 3.48
C THR A 215 -3.43 -10.15 3.01
N SER A 216 -3.75 -10.33 1.72
CA SER A 216 -3.96 -11.66 1.14
C SER A 216 -2.71 -12.52 1.13
N ASP A 217 -1.52 -11.93 0.97
CA ASP A 217 -0.25 -12.65 1.03
C ASP A 217 0.06 -13.05 2.49
N LEU A 218 -0.06 -12.09 3.41
CA LEU A 218 0.15 -12.31 4.85
C LEU A 218 -0.72 -13.46 5.40
N LEU A 219 -1.99 -13.51 4.99
CA LEU A 219 -2.97 -14.50 5.43
C LEU A 219 -2.96 -15.80 4.60
N GLY A 220 -2.04 -15.94 3.64
CA GLY A 220 -1.93 -17.15 2.82
C GLY A 220 -3.13 -17.40 1.91
N LEU A 221 -3.84 -16.34 1.49
CA LEU A 221 -4.93 -16.41 0.54
C LEU A 221 -4.42 -16.43 -0.91
N SER A 222 -3.33 -15.72 -1.21
CA SER A 222 -2.76 -15.66 -2.56
C SER A 222 -2.27 -17.03 -3.04
N GLN A 223 -2.49 -17.34 -4.32
CA GLN A 223 -2.08 -18.63 -4.89
C GLN A 223 -0.56 -18.75 -5.01
N ARG A 224 0.11 -17.63 -5.32
CA ARG A 224 1.56 -17.50 -5.38
C ARG A 224 1.96 -16.42 -4.39
N GLN A 225 3.00 -16.70 -3.61
CA GLN A 225 3.53 -15.78 -2.61
C GLN A 225 4.71 -15.00 -3.21
N PRO A 226 4.78 -13.67 -3.02
CA PRO A 226 5.99 -12.92 -3.32
C PRO A 226 7.18 -13.46 -2.52
N PRO A 227 8.42 -13.37 -3.05
CA PRO A 227 9.60 -13.95 -2.39
C PRO A 227 9.92 -13.31 -1.03
N PHE A 228 9.41 -12.11 -0.75
CA PHE A 228 9.61 -11.37 0.50
C PHE A 228 8.43 -11.48 1.48
N ALA A 229 7.30 -12.07 1.08
CA ALA A 229 6.12 -12.13 1.93
C ALA A 229 6.19 -13.33 2.88
N LYS A 230 6.17 -13.07 4.19
CA LYS A 230 5.99 -14.12 5.20
C LYS A 230 4.51 -14.44 5.35
N VAL A 231 4.17 -15.72 5.18
CA VAL A 231 2.81 -16.23 5.44
C VAL A 231 2.65 -16.56 6.92
N TYR A 232 1.65 -15.96 7.57
CA TYR A 232 1.37 -16.18 9.00
C TYR A 232 0.30 -17.24 9.25
N THR A 233 -0.56 -17.50 8.27
CA THR A 233 -1.59 -18.55 8.30
C THR A 233 -1.91 -18.99 6.87
N ASN A 234 -2.50 -20.17 6.69
CA ASN A 234 -2.96 -20.66 5.39
C ASN A 234 -4.49 -20.61 5.34
N LEU A 235 -5.06 -19.40 5.19
CA LEU A 235 -6.51 -19.26 5.11
C LEU A 235 -7.09 -19.92 3.87
N ARG A 236 -6.33 -20.03 2.76
CA ARG A 236 -6.79 -20.75 1.57
C ARG A 236 -7.15 -22.20 1.91
N ALA A 237 -6.30 -22.92 2.64
CA ALA A 237 -6.58 -24.28 3.06
C ALA A 237 -7.75 -24.37 4.05
N GLN A 238 -7.81 -23.46 5.04
CA GLN A 238 -8.90 -23.44 6.03
C GLN A 238 -10.26 -23.15 5.40
N ILE A 239 -10.35 -22.15 4.51
CA ILE A 239 -11.57 -21.83 3.78
C ILE A 239 -11.98 -23.02 2.90
N THR A 240 -11.03 -23.62 2.19
CA THR A 240 -11.33 -24.77 1.32
C THR A 240 -11.91 -25.93 2.12
N GLN A 241 -11.31 -26.26 3.26
CA GLN A 241 -11.79 -27.33 4.12
C GLN A 241 -13.18 -27.01 4.68
N ALA A 242 -13.38 -25.81 5.24
CA ALA A 242 -14.68 -25.41 5.79
C ALA A 242 -15.80 -25.46 4.74
N VAL A 243 -15.51 -25.04 3.51
CA VAL A 243 -16.48 -25.12 2.41
C VAL A 243 -16.74 -26.56 1.99
N GLN A 244 -15.71 -27.42 1.97
CA GLN A 244 -15.86 -28.84 1.68
C GLN A 244 -16.73 -29.55 2.73
N ASP A 245 -16.49 -29.28 4.01
CA ASP A 245 -17.26 -29.84 5.12
C ASP A 245 -18.72 -29.41 5.03
N PHE A 246 -18.97 -28.11 4.82
CA PHE A 246 -20.33 -27.60 4.60
C PHE A 246 -21.02 -28.24 3.39
N CYS A 247 -20.29 -28.45 2.29
CA CYS A 247 -20.82 -29.15 1.12
C CYS A 247 -21.21 -30.61 1.44
N VAL A 248 -20.43 -31.31 2.27
CA VAL A 248 -20.74 -32.67 2.72
C VAL A 248 -22.00 -32.68 3.59
N GLU A 249 -22.07 -31.81 4.60
CA GLU A 249 -23.21 -31.73 5.51
C GLU A 249 -24.51 -31.40 4.76
N VAL A 250 -24.48 -30.47 3.80
CA VAL A 250 -25.66 -30.12 2.98
C VAL A 250 -26.08 -31.30 2.10
N ARG A 251 -25.13 -31.99 1.45
CA ARG A 251 -25.43 -33.15 0.58
C ARG A 251 -25.99 -34.34 1.38
N ASN A 252 -25.54 -34.53 2.61
CA ASN A 252 -26.03 -35.56 3.53
C ASN A 252 -27.31 -35.15 4.28
N ARG A 253 -27.78 -33.91 4.12
CA ARG A 253 -28.89 -33.31 4.89
C ARG A 253 -28.65 -33.30 6.40
N GLU A 254 -27.40 -33.14 6.80
CA GLU A 254 -26.98 -32.92 8.19
C GLU A 254 -27.12 -31.43 8.57
N PHE A 255 -27.05 -30.52 7.59
CA PHE A 255 -27.26 -29.08 7.75
C PHE A 255 -28.52 -28.58 7.00
N PRO A 256 -29.31 -27.64 7.58
CA PRO A 256 -29.21 -27.20 8.97
C PRO A 256 -29.62 -28.34 9.92
N SER A 257 -29.04 -28.37 11.12
CA SER A 257 -29.53 -29.26 12.17
C SER A 257 -30.99 -28.93 12.49
N LYS A 258 -31.76 -29.93 12.93
CA LYS A 258 -33.14 -29.72 13.40
C LYS A 258 -33.21 -28.72 14.54
#